data_AF-A0A534LRD7-F1
#
_entry.id   AF-A0A534LRD7-F1
#
_cell.length_a   1.000
_cell.length_b   1.000
_cell.length_c   1.000
_cell.angle_alpha   90.00
_cell.angle_beta   90.00
_cell.angle_gamma   90.00
#
_symmetry.space_group_name_H-M   'P 1'
#
loop_
_entity.id
_entity.type
_entity.pdbx_description
1 polymer ?
#
loop_
_entity_poly.entity_id
_entity_poly.type
_entity_poly.pdbx_seq_one_letter_code
_entity_poly.pdbx_strand_id
1 'polypeptide(L)'
;MPYVAVALILIASLISALPAPQRTVEFGSSDFHLRSVPGDGPYENYFISRPFAAFEGEAVYPGLSITWTDNRTGAIVEQQNGAITWVTAPSAFPAPTQFATGNLAPADGSYVAWVQYYLCETPATPPCSNYTASVTGSLVIATQMAYVRVQLALGAAGSVLIAVALVQSGGGNRRITSR
;
A
#
# COMPACT_ATOMS: atom_id res chain seq x y z
N MET A 1 -11.58 -33.20 -23.74
CA MET A 1 -12.08 -32.01 -23.01
C MET A 1 -11.49 -31.81 -21.60
N PRO A 2 -11.09 -32.80 -20.78
CA PRO A 2 -10.63 -32.53 -19.40
C PRO A 2 -9.22 -31.90 -19.34
N TYR A 3 -8.33 -32.26 -20.27
CA TYR A 3 -6.96 -31.72 -20.33
C TYR A 3 -6.89 -30.20 -20.53
N VAL A 4 -7.83 -29.63 -21.29
CA VAL A 4 -7.88 -28.17 -21.54
C VAL A 4 -8.32 -27.43 -20.28
N ALA A 5 -9.30 -27.96 -19.54
CA ALA A 5 -9.75 -27.38 -18.28
C ALA A 5 -8.64 -27.44 -17.20
N VAL A 6 -7.94 -28.56 -17.10
CA VAL A 6 -6.81 -28.72 -16.17
C VAL A 6 -5.65 -27.78 -16.53
N ALA A 7 -5.33 -27.64 -17.82
CA ALA A 7 -4.30 -26.70 -18.27
C ALA A 7 -4.67 -25.24 -17.95
N LEU A 8 -5.93 -24.85 -18.12
CA LEU A 8 -6.41 -23.50 -17.79
C LEU A 8 -6.38 -23.24 -16.27
N ILE A 9 -6.74 -24.22 -15.44
CA ILE A 9 -6.64 -24.12 -13.98
C ILE A 9 -5.18 -23.98 -13.54
N LEU A 10 -4.27 -24.76 -14.14
CA LEU A 10 -2.83 -24.67 -13.85
C LEU A 10 -2.26 -23.31 -14.25
N ILE A 11 -2.57 -22.82 -15.45
CA ILE A 11 -2.14 -21.48 -15.91
C ILE A 11 -2.72 -20.40 -14.98
N ALA A 12 -3.99 -20.52 -14.59
CA ALA A 12 -4.62 -19.61 -13.64
C ALA A 12 -3.92 -19.60 -12.29
N SER A 13 -3.59 -20.79 -11.74
CA SER A 13 -2.86 -20.92 -10.48
C SER A 13 -1.45 -20.34 -10.54
N LEU A 14 -0.75 -20.52 -11.67
CA LEU A 14 0.57 -19.93 -11.89
C LEU A 14 0.52 -18.40 -11.96
N ILE A 15 -0.46 -17.85 -12.67
CA ILE A 15 -0.65 -16.40 -12.78
C ILE A 15 -1.04 -15.80 -11.43
N SER A 16 -1.89 -16.48 -10.67
CA SER A 16 -2.32 -16.01 -9.34
C SER A 16 -1.26 -16.20 -8.24
N ALA A 17 -0.24 -17.02 -8.47
CA ALA A 17 0.92 -17.18 -7.59
C ALA A 17 2.05 -16.18 -7.87
N LEU A 18 2.04 -15.49 -9.02
CA LEU A 18 2.99 -14.42 -9.30
C LEU A 18 2.76 -13.26 -8.29
N PRO A 19 3.82 -12.67 -7.73
CA PRO A 19 3.67 -11.52 -6.85
C PRO A 19 3.05 -10.35 -7.61
N ALA A 20 2.16 -9.61 -6.95
CA ALA A 20 1.59 -8.41 -7.52
C ALA A 20 2.72 -7.46 -7.95
N PRO A 21 2.60 -6.81 -9.13
CA PRO A 21 3.52 -5.76 -9.52
C PRO A 21 3.64 -4.76 -8.39
N GLN A 22 4.89 -4.52 -7.97
CA GLN A 22 5.19 -3.55 -6.93
C GLN A 22 6.30 -2.63 -7.41
N ARG A 23 6.24 -1.38 -6.96
CA ARG A 23 7.32 -0.41 -7.11
C ARG A 23 7.64 0.20 -5.76
N THR A 24 8.88 0.64 -5.63
CA THR A 24 9.36 1.29 -4.41
C THR A 24 9.71 2.74 -4.72
N VAL A 25 9.27 3.64 -3.87
CA VAL A 25 9.68 5.04 -3.87
C VAL A 25 10.61 5.26 -2.69
N GLU A 26 11.86 5.60 -2.99
CA GLU A 26 12.86 5.93 -1.97
C GLU A 26 12.78 7.41 -1.59
N PHE A 27 12.95 7.69 -0.31
CA PHE A 27 12.95 9.04 0.25
C PHE A 27 14.20 9.30 1.08
N GLY A 28 14.94 10.35 0.69
CA GLY A 28 16.02 10.91 1.49
C GLY A 28 15.50 11.95 2.49
N SER A 29 16.35 12.38 3.42
CA SER A 29 16.01 13.41 4.40
C SER A 29 15.62 14.75 3.77
N SER A 30 16.25 15.10 2.64
CA SER A 30 15.93 16.29 1.86
C SER A 30 14.55 16.26 1.20
N ASP A 31 13.95 15.08 1.08
CA ASP A 31 12.63 14.93 0.48
C ASP A 31 11.51 15.28 1.45
N PHE A 32 11.82 15.58 2.72
CA PHE A 32 10.83 15.92 3.72
C PHE A 32 10.94 17.37 4.17
N HIS A 33 9.77 18.00 4.34
CA HIS A 33 9.65 19.34 4.89
C HIS A 33 8.86 19.30 6.19
N LEU A 34 9.42 19.90 7.24
CA LEU A 34 8.73 20.05 8.51
C LEU A 34 7.63 21.10 8.36
N ARG A 35 6.41 20.76 8.77
CA ARG A 35 5.26 21.65 8.76
C ARG A 35 4.53 21.55 10.09
N SER A 36 4.25 22.70 10.69
CA SER A 36 3.38 22.81 11.86
C SER A 36 1.95 23.05 11.38
N VAL A 37 0.99 22.30 11.92
CA VAL A 37 -0.42 22.42 11.58
C VAL A 37 -1.24 22.68 12.84
N PRO A 38 -2.32 23.49 12.79
CA PRO A 38 -3.24 23.62 13.91
C PRO A 38 -3.88 22.26 14.22
N GLY A 39 -3.65 21.73 15.42
CA GLY A 39 -4.30 20.52 15.93
C GLY A 39 -5.29 20.85 17.05
N ASP A 40 -5.89 19.81 17.65
CA ASP A 40 -6.79 19.94 18.81
C ASP A 40 -6.05 20.28 20.14
N GLY A 41 -4.73 20.44 20.11
CA GLY A 41 -3.86 20.78 21.24
C GLY A 41 -2.76 21.81 20.86
N PRO A 42 -1.56 21.81 21.50
CA PRO A 42 -0.42 22.57 20.96
C PRO A 42 -0.14 22.14 19.51
N TYR A 43 0.40 23.04 18.68
CA TYR A 43 0.65 22.79 17.26
C TYR A 43 1.28 21.41 17.01
N GLU A 44 0.65 20.58 16.18
CA GLU A 44 1.20 19.29 15.79
C GLU A 44 2.20 19.49 14.64
N ASN A 45 3.35 18.83 14.75
CA ASN A 45 4.40 18.92 13.75
C ASN A 45 4.42 17.63 12.91
N TYR A 46 4.59 17.80 11.61
CA TYR A 46 4.67 16.69 10.65
C TYR A 46 5.81 16.89 9.68
N PHE A 47 6.45 15.81 9.27
CA PHE A 47 7.27 15.79 8.08
C PHE A 47 6.43 15.40 6.88
N ILE A 48 6.43 16.25 5.85
CA ILE A 48 5.69 16.01 4.61
C ILE A 48 6.69 15.68 3.52
N SER A 49 6.53 14.52 2.88
CA SER A 49 7.38 14.11 1.78
C SER A 49 7.15 14.97 0.53
N ARG A 50 8.10 14.92 -0.40
CA ARG A 50 7.88 15.31 -1.79
C ARG A 50 6.71 14.49 -2.38
N PRO A 51 5.98 15.04 -3.35
CA PRO A 51 4.89 14.32 -3.97
C PRO A 51 5.36 13.07 -4.75
N PHE A 52 4.52 12.04 -4.78
CA PHE A 52 4.70 10.83 -5.58
C PHE A 52 3.39 10.43 -6.26
N ALA A 53 3.47 9.64 -7.33
CA ALA A 53 2.30 9.19 -8.07
C ALA A 53 1.79 7.84 -7.53
N ALA A 54 0.47 7.72 -7.42
CA ALA A 54 -0.24 6.45 -7.21
C ALA A 54 -1.48 6.37 -8.10
N PHE A 55 -1.80 5.16 -8.52
CA PHE A 55 -2.97 4.83 -9.32
C PHE A 55 -4.10 4.27 -8.44
N GLU A 56 -5.34 4.45 -8.87
CA GLU A 56 -6.52 3.92 -8.20
C GLU A 56 -6.36 2.42 -7.92
N GLY A 57 -6.56 2.02 -6.66
CA GLY A 57 -6.46 0.62 -6.26
C GLY A 57 -5.02 0.11 -6.00
N GLU A 58 -4.03 1.00 -5.96
CA GLU A 58 -2.70 0.67 -5.47
C GLU A 58 -2.64 0.76 -3.94
N ALA A 59 -2.16 -0.30 -3.29
CA ALA A 59 -1.94 -0.31 -1.86
C ALA A 59 -0.58 0.30 -1.53
N VAL A 60 -0.55 1.12 -0.48
CA VAL A 60 0.65 1.86 -0.08
C VAL A 60 1.14 1.42 1.30
N TYR A 61 2.41 1.03 1.36
CA TYR A 61 3.08 0.53 2.56
C TYR A 61 4.30 1.40 2.90
N PRO A 62 4.16 2.35 3.84
CA PRO A 62 5.27 3.19 4.28
C PRO A 62 6.24 2.40 5.19
N GLY A 63 7.50 2.36 4.80
CA GLY A 63 8.65 1.91 5.59
C GLY A 63 9.54 3.10 5.95
N LEU A 64 8.93 4.14 6.52
CA LEU A 64 9.63 5.37 6.90
C LEU A 64 10.14 5.29 8.33
N SER A 65 11.30 5.90 8.56
CA SER A 65 11.96 5.94 9.86
C SER A 65 12.35 7.37 10.20
N ILE A 66 12.18 7.74 11.47
CA ILE A 66 12.62 9.04 12.00
C ILE A 66 13.93 8.82 12.74
N THR A 67 14.96 9.58 12.40
CA THR A 67 16.26 9.57 13.09
C THR A 67 16.48 10.90 13.77
N TRP A 68 16.81 10.86 15.06
CA TRP A 68 17.12 12.00 15.90
C TRP A 68 18.61 12.10 16.12
N THR A 69 19.16 13.27 15.85
CA THR A 69 20.58 13.54 15.94
C THR A 69 20.82 14.70 16.91
N ASP A 70 21.79 14.56 17.80
CA ASP A 70 22.26 15.66 18.65
C ASP A 70 23.04 16.66 17.79
N ASN A 71 22.61 17.92 17.80
CA ASN A 71 23.19 19.00 17.01
C ASN A 71 24.63 19.34 17.43
N ARG A 72 25.03 19.03 18.66
CA ARG A 72 26.37 19.34 19.20
C ARG A 72 27.39 18.29 18.82
N THR A 73 26.98 17.03 18.81
CA THR A 73 27.88 15.88 18.63
C THR A 73 27.72 15.21 17.28
N GLY A 74 26.59 15.43 16.60
CA GLY A 74 26.21 14.69 15.39
C GLY A 74 25.84 13.24 15.65
N ALA A 75 25.73 12.81 16.91
CA ALA A 75 25.40 11.44 17.27
C ALA A 75 23.91 11.16 17.11
N ILE A 76 23.58 9.98 16.59
CA ILE A 76 22.19 9.49 16.60
C ILE A 76 21.83 9.16 18.04
N VAL A 77 20.80 9.81 18.56
CA VAL A 77 20.31 9.61 19.93
C VAL A 77 19.10 8.70 19.97
N GLU A 78 18.31 8.67 18.90
CA GLU A 78 17.13 7.83 18.79
C GLU A 78 16.79 7.56 17.33
N GLN A 79 16.28 6.36 17.05
CA GLN A 79 15.76 5.99 15.74
C GLN A 79 14.44 5.25 15.92
N GLN A 80 13.38 5.82 15.35
CA GLN A 80 12.07 5.20 15.30
C GLN A 80 11.87 4.56 13.93
N ASN A 81 11.97 3.24 13.87
CA ASN A 81 11.66 2.46 12.68
C ASN A 81 10.15 2.23 12.60
N GLY A 82 9.53 2.48 11.45
CA GLY A 82 8.08 2.33 11.27
C GLY A 82 7.32 3.52 11.87
N ALA A 83 7.70 4.73 11.46
CA ALA A 83 7.03 5.94 11.89
C ALA A 83 5.56 5.97 11.45
N ILE A 84 4.69 6.51 12.31
CA ILE A 84 3.27 6.65 12.01
C ILE A 84 3.13 7.61 10.83
N THR A 85 2.61 7.07 9.73
CA THR A 85 2.59 7.73 8.43
C THR A 85 1.20 7.64 7.82
N TRP A 86 0.73 8.77 7.29
CA TRP A 86 -0.47 8.83 6.46
C TRP A 86 -0.13 9.26 5.04
N VAL A 87 -0.89 8.76 4.08
CA VAL A 87 -0.69 9.09 2.66
C VAL A 87 -1.93 9.78 2.13
N THR A 88 -1.83 11.06 1.79
CA THR A 88 -2.99 11.85 1.34
C THR A 88 -2.67 12.62 0.08
N ALA A 89 -3.69 13.17 -0.57
CA ALA A 89 -3.49 14.16 -1.62
C ALA A 89 -2.77 15.40 -1.05
N PRO A 90 -1.88 16.08 -1.80
CA PRO A 90 -1.12 17.25 -1.33
C PRO A 90 -1.99 18.38 -0.77
N SER A 91 -3.23 18.51 -1.25
CA SER A 91 -4.19 19.53 -0.82
C SER A 91 -5.01 19.13 0.41
N ALA A 92 -4.91 17.89 0.89
CA ALA A 92 -5.71 17.36 1.99
C ALA A 92 -4.84 17.18 3.24
N PHE A 93 -5.27 17.81 4.34
CA PHE A 93 -4.70 17.51 5.65
C PHE A 93 -5.11 16.09 6.08
N PRO A 94 -4.21 15.29 6.69
CA PRO A 94 -4.59 14.00 7.24
C PRO A 94 -5.62 14.19 8.35
N ALA A 95 -6.89 13.97 8.04
CA ALA A 95 -7.79 13.45 9.07
C ALA A 95 -7.22 12.07 9.47
N PRO A 96 -6.99 11.79 10.77
CA PRO A 96 -6.30 10.57 11.23
C PRO A 96 -6.89 9.25 10.72
N THR A 97 -8.07 9.31 10.09
CA THR A 97 -8.88 8.18 9.64
C THR A 97 -8.74 7.81 8.17
N GLN A 98 -8.13 8.63 7.29
CA GLN A 98 -8.30 8.41 5.85
C GLN A 98 -7.24 7.49 5.20
N PHE A 99 -5.98 7.48 5.65
CA PHE A 99 -4.95 6.61 5.06
C PHE A 99 -3.95 6.13 6.10
N ALA A 100 -4.40 5.26 7.00
CA ALA A 100 -3.50 4.40 7.74
C ALA A 100 -2.89 3.35 6.78
N THR A 101 -1.64 2.96 7.06
CA THR A 101 -0.87 1.88 6.42
C THR A 101 -1.74 0.77 5.78
N GLY A 102 -1.57 0.53 4.48
CA GLY A 102 -2.26 -0.56 3.77
C GLY A 102 -3.57 -0.20 3.06
N ASN A 103 -3.98 1.07 3.05
CA ASN A 103 -5.17 1.53 2.30
C ASN A 103 -4.87 1.73 0.80
N LEU A 104 -5.90 1.51 -0.03
CA LEU A 104 -5.86 1.64 -1.49
C LEU A 104 -5.98 3.10 -1.92
N ALA A 105 -5.11 3.56 -2.81
CA ALA A 105 -5.23 4.89 -3.42
C ALA A 105 -6.62 5.05 -4.06
N PRO A 106 -7.38 6.11 -3.69
CA PRO A 106 -8.80 6.25 -4.03
C PRO A 106 -9.02 6.71 -5.47
N ALA A 107 -8.01 7.31 -6.09
CA ALA A 107 -8.03 7.79 -7.46
C ALA A 107 -6.60 7.88 -8.01
N ASP A 108 -6.47 7.99 -9.33
CA ASP A 108 -5.19 8.31 -9.94
C ASP A 108 -4.75 9.73 -9.56
N GLY A 109 -3.51 9.89 -9.13
CA GLY A 109 -3.01 11.23 -8.83
C GLY A 109 -1.69 11.29 -8.08
N SER A 110 -1.42 12.50 -7.60
CA SER A 110 -0.27 12.80 -6.77
C SER A 110 -0.66 12.72 -5.29
N TYR A 111 0.22 12.11 -4.50
CA TYR A 111 0.08 11.90 -3.07
C TYR A 111 1.33 12.37 -2.33
N VAL A 112 1.23 12.60 -1.03
CA VAL A 112 2.33 12.93 -0.12
C VAL A 112 2.22 12.06 1.13
N ALA A 113 3.38 11.73 1.72
CA ALA A 113 3.44 11.03 3.00
C ALA A 113 3.61 12.05 4.13
N TRP A 114 2.69 12.03 5.08
CA TRP A 114 2.72 12.79 6.33
C TRP A 114 3.24 11.88 7.43
N VAL A 115 4.34 12.24 8.06
CA VAL A 115 4.96 11.46 9.13
C VAL A 115 4.83 12.23 10.44
N GLN A 116 4.20 11.62 11.45
CA GLN A 116 4.02 12.27 12.74
C GLN A 116 5.34 12.43 13.48
N TYR A 117 5.55 13.62 14.03
CA TYR A 117 6.71 13.97 14.84
C TYR A 117 6.34 13.95 16.33
N TYR A 118 6.93 13.05 17.13
CA TYR A 118 6.49 12.83 18.51
C TYR A 118 7.40 13.36 19.62
N LEU A 119 8.71 13.51 19.40
CA LEU A 119 9.62 13.67 20.54
C LEU A 119 9.51 15.04 21.22
N CYS A 120 9.00 16.06 20.52
CA CYS A 120 9.02 17.45 21.00
C CYS A 120 7.79 18.22 20.51
N GLU A 121 6.93 18.66 21.43
CA GLU A 121 5.76 19.51 21.11
C GLU A 121 6.15 20.80 20.38
N THR A 122 7.34 21.33 20.63
CA THR A 122 7.93 22.44 19.86
C THR A 122 9.42 22.21 19.60
N PRO A 123 9.88 22.17 18.33
CA PRO A 123 11.31 22.04 17.99
C PRO A 123 12.18 23.20 18.52
N ALA A 124 11.57 24.34 18.85
CA ALA A 124 12.27 25.57 19.20
C ALA A 124 12.57 25.75 20.70
N THR A 125 12.06 24.89 21.59
CA THR A 125 12.22 25.06 23.04
C THR A 125 13.24 24.05 23.61
N PRO A 126 14.16 24.46 24.49
CA PRO A 126 15.05 23.51 25.17
C PRO A 126 14.26 22.51 26.02
N PRO A 127 14.65 21.21 26.08
CA PRO A 127 15.88 20.62 25.55
C PRO A 127 15.83 20.21 24.07
N CYS A 128 14.67 20.33 23.42
CA CYS A 128 14.41 19.87 22.06
C CYS A 128 15.19 20.60 20.96
N SER A 129 15.56 21.87 21.18
CA SER A 129 16.38 22.65 20.25
C SER A 129 17.81 22.11 20.05
N ASN A 130 18.27 21.20 20.93
CA ASN A 130 19.56 20.54 20.77
C ASN A 130 19.50 19.33 19.83
N TYR A 131 18.32 18.92 19.37
CA TYR A 131 18.16 17.76 18.49
C TYR A 131 17.61 18.18 17.13
N THR A 132 18.00 17.46 16.10
CA THR A 132 17.41 17.52 14.76
C THR A 132 16.81 16.17 14.42
N ALA A 133 15.59 16.16 13.90
CA ALA A 133 15.03 14.96 13.33
C ALA A 133 15.13 15.00 11.80
N SER A 134 15.28 13.83 11.21
CA SER A 134 15.18 13.62 9.78
C SER A 134 14.38 12.36 9.51
N VAL A 135 13.69 12.33 8.37
CA VAL A 135 12.92 11.16 7.94
C VAL A 135 13.58 10.57 6.70
N THR A 136 13.75 9.26 6.70
CA THR A 136 14.26 8.51 5.55
C THR A 136 13.51 7.20 5.44
N GLY A 137 13.60 6.55 4.27
CA GLY A 137 13.08 5.21 4.08
C GLY A 137 12.38 5.10 2.73
N SER A 138 11.51 4.11 2.64
CA SER A 138 10.87 3.78 1.37
C SER A 138 9.38 3.57 1.51
N LEU A 139 8.69 3.64 0.38
CA LEU A 139 7.26 3.40 0.27
C LEU A 139 7.04 2.36 -0.81
N VAL A 140 6.53 1.19 -0.42
CA VAL A 140 6.19 0.12 -1.35
C VAL A 140 4.77 0.34 -1.83
N ILE A 141 4.59 0.41 -3.14
CA ILE A 141 3.30 0.59 -3.80
C ILE A 141 3.01 -0.68 -4.58
N ALA A 142 1.93 -1.38 -4.25
CA ALA A 142 1.56 -2.66 -4.86
C ALA A 142 0.20 -2.56 -5.56
N THR A 143 0.11 -3.07 -6.79
CA THR A 143 -1.16 -3.11 -7.53
C THR A 143 -2.02 -4.28 -7.05
N GLN A 144 -3.07 -4.02 -6.26
CA GLN A 144 -3.96 -5.10 -5.78
C GLN A 144 -5.13 -5.38 -6.73
N MET A 145 -5.66 -4.35 -7.40
CA MET A 145 -6.89 -4.48 -8.20
C MET A 145 -6.75 -5.35 -9.46
N ALA A 146 -5.57 -5.41 -10.08
CA ALA A 146 -5.35 -6.25 -11.25
C ALA A 146 -5.51 -7.75 -10.92
N TYR A 147 -5.01 -8.18 -9.75
CA TYR A 147 -5.04 -9.58 -9.34
C TYR A 147 -6.44 -10.07 -8.99
N VAL A 148 -7.22 -9.28 -8.24
CA VAL A 148 -8.57 -9.67 -7.82
C VAL A 148 -9.48 -9.87 -9.03
N ARG A 149 -9.44 -8.95 -10.02
CA ARG A 149 -10.27 -9.07 -11.23
C ARG A 149 -9.89 -10.28 -12.07
N VAL A 150 -8.58 -10.54 -12.24
CA VAL A 150 -8.09 -11.71 -12.98
C VAL A 150 -8.48 -13.01 -12.26
N GLN A 151 -8.34 -13.08 -10.94
CA GLN A 151 -8.75 -14.24 -10.14
C GLN A 151 -10.27 -14.48 -10.21
N LEU A 152 -11.08 -13.42 -10.16
CA LEU A 152 -12.54 -13.53 -10.30
C LEU A 152 -12.94 -14.04 -11.69
N ALA A 153 -12.34 -13.47 -12.74
CA ALA A 153 -12.61 -13.86 -14.11
C ALA A 153 -12.19 -15.31 -14.39
N LEU A 154 -11.03 -15.74 -13.88
CA LEU A 154 -10.55 -17.12 -13.99
C LEU A 154 -11.41 -18.10 -13.16
N GLY A 155 -11.81 -17.72 -11.94
CA GLY A 155 -12.72 -18.52 -11.11
C GLY A 155 -14.10 -18.72 -11.75
N ALA A 156 -14.66 -17.67 -12.36
CA ALA A 156 -15.91 -17.76 -13.12
C ALA A 156 -15.75 -18.64 -14.37
N ALA A 157 -14.68 -18.46 -15.15
CA ALA A 157 -14.41 -19.26 -16.33
C ALA A 157 -14.21 -20.76 -16.00
N GLY A 158 -13.47 -21.07 -14.93
CA GLY A 158 -13.31 -22.44 -14.44
C GLY A 158 -14.63 -23.08 -14.04
N SER A 159 -15.49 -22.34 -13.35
CA SER A 159 -16.83 -22.81 -12.95
C SER A 159 -17.73 -23.10 -14.15
N VAL A 160 -17.70 -22.25 -15.18
CA VAL A 160 -18.45 -22.45 -16.44
C VAL A 160 -17.96 -23.68 -17.20
N LEU A 161 -16.64 -23.89 -17.28
CA LEU A 161 -16.06 -25.06 -17.96
C LEU A 161 -16.46 -26.37 -17.28
N ILE A 162 -16.51 -26.40 -15.94
CA ILE A 162 -17.00 -27.55 -15.16
C ILE A 162 -18.49 -27.79 -15.44
N ALA A 163 -19.32 -26.74 -15.44
CA ALA A 163 -20.74 -26.86 -15.73
C ALA A 163 -21.01 -27.39 -17.15
N VAL A 164 -20.29 -26.90 -18.17
CA VAL A 164 -20.40 -27.37 -19.55
C VAL A 164 -19.98 -28.84 -19.68
N ALA A 165 -18.89 -29.24 -19.00
CA ALA A 165 -18.45 -30.64 -19.00
C ALA A 165 -19.49 -31.58 -18.38
N LEU A 166 -20.14 -31.17 -17.28
CA LEU A 166 -21.20 -31.93 -16.62
C LEU A 166 -22.48 -32.04 -17.47
N VAL A 167 -22.87 -30.96 -18.17
CA VAL A 167 -24.02 -30.97 -19.09
C VAL A 167 -23.76 -31.89 -20.28
N GLN A 168 -22.55 -31.87 -20.84
CA GLN A 168 -22.17 -32.76 -21.94
C GLN A 168 -22.10 -34.23 -21.50
N SER A 169 -21.67 -34.53 -20.27
CA SER A 169 -21.71 -35.92 -19.75
C SER A 169 -23.13 -36.41 -19.48
N GLY A 170 -24.05 -35.51 -19.09
CA GLY A 170 -25.47 -35.83 -18.89
C GLY A 170 -26.24 -36.06 -20.21
N GLY A 171 -25.87 -35.37 -21.28
CA GLY A 171 -26.48 -35.54 -22.61
C GLY A 171 -26.05 -36.83 -23.33
N GLY A 172 -24.89 -37.39 -23.00
CA GLY A 172 -24.33 -38.56 -23.67
C GLY A 172 -24.87 -39.94 -23.24
N ASN A 173 -25.74 -40.01 -22.22
CA ASN A 173 -26.08 -41.31 -21.61
C ASN A 173 -27.58 -41.62 -21.46
N ARG A 174 -28.45 -41.02 -22.29
CA ARG A 174 -29.85 -41.46 -22.40
C ARG A 174 -30.01 -42.46 -23.55
N ARG A 175 -29.50 -43.69 -23.38
CA ARG A 175 -30.02 -44.85 -24.13
C ARG A 175 -31.34 -45.26 -23.50
N ILE A 176 -32.44 -44.91 -24.16
CA ILE A 176 -33.77 -45.47 -23.86
C ILE A 176 -33.73 -46.93 -24.31
N THR A 177 -33.68 -47.88 -23.37
CA THR A 177 -34.01 -49.28 -23.65
C THR A 177 -35.48 -49.49 -23.33
N SER A 178 -36.32 -49.60 -24.37
CA SER A 178 -37.67 -50.15 -24.25
C SER A 178 -37.57 -51.67 -24.08
N ARG A 179 -38.35 -52.22 -23.16
CA ARG A 179 -38.74 -53.63 -23.16
C ARG A 179 -40.23 -53.73 -23.01
#